data_AF-A0A024HV58-F1
#
_entry.id   AF-A0A024HV58-F1
#
_cell.length_a   1.000
_cell.length_b   1.000
_cell.length_c   1.000
_cell.angle_alpha   90.00
_cell.angle_beta   90.00
_cell.angle_gamma   90.00
#
_symmetry.space_group_name_H-M   'P 1'
#
loop_
_entity.id
_entity.type
_entity.pdbx_description
1 polymer ?
#
loop_
_entity_poly.entity_id
_entity_poly.type
_entity_poly.pdbx_seq_one_letter_code
_entity_poly.pdbx_strand_id
1 'polypeptide(L)'
;MWALDAIRVTMNIYDRTQIKIIEAGFNTEHIKDLVHLITQCTDISEAKKLLTEFEVLANKLPWPQDHDFGALLIQKEYKSAISKSIEKLMISTAHERAHWCASCSTSGGEGLARSVHVKELSILLQNCI
;
A
#
# COMPACT_ATOMS: atom_id res chain seq x y z
N MET A 1 -12.07 14.96 -32.35
CA MET A 1 -10.85 14.23 -31.94
C MET A 1 -10.41 14.66 -30.53
N TRP A 2 -11.33 14.76 -29.57
CA TRP A 2 -11.08 15.30 -28.21
C TRP A 2 -11.47 14.32 -27.09
N ALA A 3 -11.82 13.07 -27.43
CA ALA A 3 -12.32 12.09 -26.47
C ALA A 3 -11.22 11.20 -25.85
N LEU A 4 -10.01 11.19 -26.43
CA LEU A 4 -8.90 10.37 -25.92
C LEU A 4 -8.09 11.07 -24.83
N ASP A 5 -8.15 12.40 -24.73
CA ASP A 5 -7.44 13.16 -23.69
C ASP A 5 -8.16 13.17 -22.34
N ALA A 6 -9.48 12.92 -22.31
CA ALA A 6 -10.28 12.92 -21.08
C ALA A 6 -10.20 11.59 -20.29
N ILE A 7 -9.72 10.51 -20.92
CA ILE A 7 -9.52 9.21 -20.25
C ILE A 7 -8.25 9.23 -19.38
N ARG A 8 -7.38 10.23 -19.55
CA ARG A 8 -6.07 10.35 -18.90
C ARG A 8 -6.10 10.95 -17.49
N VAL A 9 -7.27 11.38 -17.01
CA VAL A 9 -7.42 12.07 -15.71
C VAL A 9 -8.68 11.49 -15.05
N THR A 10 -8.60 10.36 -14.34
CA THR A 10 -8.25 10.36 -12.91
C THR A 10 -7.73 8.98 -12.53
N MET A 11 -6.45 8.68 -12.82
CA MET A 11 -5.85 7.46 -12.26
C MET A 11 -5.68 7.62 -10.74
N ASN A 12 -6.16 6.63 -10.00
CA ASN A 12 -5.93 6.46 -8.57
C ASN A 12 -4.42 6.57 -8.26
N ILE A 13 -4.03 7.16 -7.13
CA ILE A 13 -2.63 7.22 -6.65
C ILE A 13 -1.96 5.84 -6.74
N TYR A 14 -2.67 4.77 -6.37
CA TYR A 14 -2.24 3.39 -6.52
C TYR A 14 -1.80 3.07 -7.96
N ASP A 15 -2.65 3.35 -8.97
CA ASP A 15 -2.36 3.01 -10.37
C ASP A 15 -1.15 3.81 -10.88
N ARG A 16 -1.06 5.10 -10.52
CA ARG A 16 0.09 5.94 -10.89
C ARG A 16 1.39 5.45 -10.27
N THR A 17 1.36 5.07 -8.99
CA THR A 17 2.53 4.53 -8.28
C THR A 17 2.94 3.19 -8.90
N GLN A 18 1.98 2.31 -9.20
CA GLN A 18 2.25 1.03 -9.85
C GLN A 18 2.93 1.21 -11.22
N ILE A 19 2.40 2.09 -12.08
CA ILE A 19 2.98 2.36 -13.40
C ILE A 19 4.42 2.83 -13.25
N LYS A 20 4.69 3.80 -12.36
CA LYS A 20 6.05 4.32 -12.15
C LYS A 20 7.03 3.26 -11.64
N ILE A 21 6.58 2.34 -10.79
CA ILE A 21 7.40 1.22 -10.31
C ILE A 21 7.76 0.27 -11.45
N ILE A 22 6.78 -0.06 -12.31
CA ILE A 22 6.98 -0.92 -13.48
C ILE A 22 7.90 -0.24 -14.50
N GLU A 23 7.68 1.04 -14.79
CA GLU A 23 8.55 1.85 -15.68
C GLU A 23 9.99 1.94 -15.18
N ALA A 24 10.19 1.92 -13.86
CA ALA A 24 11.51 1.85 -13.24
C ALA A 24 12.14 0.44 -13.27
N GLY A 25 11.47 -0.55 -13.88
CA GLY A 25 11.99 -1.92 -14.07
C GLY A 25 11.74 -2.88 -12.91
N PHE A 26 10.92 -2.50 -11.92
CA PHE A 26 10.58 -3.36 -10.80
C PHE A 26 9.33 -4.20 -11.09
N ASN A 27 9.33 -5.45 -10.61
CA ASN A 27 8.17 -6.33 -10.69
C ASN A 27 7.30 -6.18 -9.43
N THR A 28 5.99 -5.98 -9.61
CA THR A 28 5.01 -5.85 -8.51
C THR A 28 4.14 -7.07 -8.30
N GLU A 29 4.20 -8.08 -9.19
CA GLU A 29 3.27 -9.23 -9.14
C GLU A 29 3.47 -10.06 -7.87
N HIS A 30 4.71 -10.36 -7.49
CA HIS A 30 4.97 -11.21 -6.34
C HIS A 30 4.39 -10.63 -5.02
N ILE A 31 4.47 -9.30 -4.83
CA ILE A 31 3.88 -8.69 -3.63
C ILE A 31 2.35 -8.61 -3.70
N LYS A 32 1.76 -8.54 -4.90
CA LYS A 32 0.30 -8.64 -5.08
C LYS A 32 -0.19 -10.05 -4.77
N ASP A 33 0.54 -11.07 -5.21
CA ASP A 33 0.23 -12.46 -4.92
C ASP A 33 0.28 -12.71 -3.41
N LEU A 34 1.31 -12.20 -2.72
CA LEU A 34 1.40 -12.29 -1.26
C LEU A 34 0.22 -11.58 -0.56
N VAL A 35 -0.13 -10.36 -0.98
CA VAL A 35 -1.28 -9.64 -0.42
C VAL A 35 -2.58 -10.41 -0.66
N HIS A 36 -2.76 -10.98 -1.86
CA HIS A 36 -3.90 -11.83 -2.15
C HIS A 36 -3.93 -13.05 -1.22
N LEU A 37 -2.81 -13.77 -1.04
CA LEU A 37 -2.74 -14.91 -0.11
C LEU A 37 -3.04 -14.50 1.34
N ILE A 38 -2.56 -13.33 1.78
CA ILE A 38 -2.88 -12.79 3.11
C ILE A 38 -4.38 -12.59 3.27
N THR A 39 -5.08 -12.06 2.25
CA THR A 39 -6.55 -11.87 2.33
C THR A 39 -7.29 -13.19 2.53
N GLN A 40 -6.72 -14.32 2.08
CA GLN A 40 -7.33 -15.64 2.21
C GLN A 40 -6.95 -16.36 3.51
N CYS A 41 -6.11 -15.75 4.36
CA CYS A 41 -5.71 -16.36 5.62
C CYS A 41 -6.86 -16.39 6.63
N THR A 42 -7.03 -17.52 7.29
CA THR A 42 -7.91 -17.68 8.46
C THR A 42 -7.14 -17.62 9.79
N ASP A 43 -5.83 -17.86 9.74
CA ASP A 43 -4.94 -17.82 10.90
C ASP A 43 -4.04 -16.57 10.86
N ILE A 44 -3.99 -15.86 11.98
CA ILE A 44 -3.15 -14.66 12.16
C ILE A 44 -1.67 -15.02 12.11
N SER A 45 -1.28 -16.20 12.64
CA SER A 45 0.14 -16.57 12.68
C SER A 45 0.68 -16.81 11.28
N GLU A 46 -0.09 -17.47 10.42
CA GLU A 46 0.25 -17.64 9.01
C GLU A 46 0.27 -16.31 8.25
N ALA A 47 -0.74 -15.47 8.43
CA ALA A 47 -0.76 -14.15 7.81
C ALA A 47 0.46 -13.29 8.19
N LYS A 48 0.94 -13.37 9.44
CA LYS A 48 2.16 -12.68 9.88
C LYS A 48 3.41 -13.15 9.14
N LYS A 49 3.54 -14.45 8.84
CA LYS A 49 4.69 -14.96 8.08
C LYS A 49 4.70 -14.42 6.65
N LEU A 50 3.53 -14.44 6.00
CA LEU A 50 3.37 -13.87 4.66
C LEU A 50 3.62 -12.36 4.66
N LEU A 51 3.21 -11.64 5.72
CA LEU A 51 3.50 -10.22 5.87
C LEU A 51 5.01 -9.95 6.03
N THR A 52 5.74 -10.80 6.75
CA THR A 52 7.22 -10.67 6.83
C THR A 52 7.86 -10.84 5.46
N GLU A 53 7.44 -11.82 4.66
CA GLU A 53 7.94 -11.98 3.29
C GLU A 53 7.57 -10.78 2.40
N PHE A 54 6.33 -10.32 2.51
CA PHE A 54 5.84 -9.14 1.84
C PHE A 54 6.69 -7.91 2.17
N GLU A 55 7.02 -7.67 3.44
CA GLU A 55 7.84 -6.54 3.87
C GLU A 55 9.24 -6.57 3.24
N VAL A 56 9.87 -7.74 3.20
CA VAL A 56 11.19 -7.93 2.56
C VAL A 56 11.16 -7.53 1.09
N LEU A 57 10.08 -7.87 0.37
CA LEU A 57 9.94 -7.54 -1.04
C LEU A 57 9.52 -6.08 -1.26
N ALA A 58 8.57 -5.59 -0.48
CA ALA A 58 8.07 -4.21 -0.57
C ALA A 58 9.19 -3.19 -0.27
N ASN A 59 10.11 -3.50 0.64
CA ASN A 59 11.26 -2.64 0.96
C ASN A 59 12.26 -2.49 -0.20
N LYS A 60 12.19 -3.35 -1.23
CA LYS A 60 13.04 -3.25 -2.43
C LYS A 60 12.43 -2.30 -3.47
N LEU A 61 11.19 -1.88 -3.30
CA LEU A 61 10.50 -1.01 -4.26
C LEU A 61 10.76 0.47 -3.96
N PRO A 62 10.85 1.31 -4.99
CA PRO A 62 10.96 2.75 -4.79
C PRO A 62 9.64 3.35 -4.28
N TRP A 63 9.68 4.59 -3.80
CA TRP A 63 8.52 5.35 -3.34
C TRP A 63 8.16 6.50 -4.29
N PRO A 64 7.74 6.21 -5.54
CA PRO A 64 7.40 7.29 -6.46
C PRO A 64 6.19 8.06 -5.94
N GLN A 65 6.20 9.38 -6.17
CA GLN A 65 5.16 10.29 -5.66
C GLN A 65 5.04 10.30 -4.13
N ASP A 66 6.09 9.95 -3.41
CA ASP A 66 6.12 10.00 -1.95
C ASP A 66 5.10 9.08 -1.27
N HIS A 67 4.81 7.93 -1.89
CA HIS A 67 3.94 6.91 -1.30
C HIS A 67 4.64 5.55 -1.25
N ASP A 68 4.44 4.82 -0.16
CA ASP A 68 4.84 3.41 -0.08
C ASP A 68 3.83 2.55 -0.85
N PHE A 69 4.30 1.87 -1.90
CA PHE A 69 3.42 1.03 -2.73
C PHE A 69 2.85 -0.16 -1.96
N GLY A 70 3.60 -0.72 -1.02
CA GLY A 70 3.12 -1.81 -0.17
C GLY A 70 1.92 -1.35 0.69
N ALA A 71 2.03 -0.18 1.29
CA ALA A 71 0.95 0.43 2.06
C ALA A 71 -0.28 0.71 1.18
N LEU A 72 -0.09 1.27 -0.02
CA LEU A 72 -1.19 1.50 -0.99
C LEU A 72 -1.86 0.21 -1.43
N LEU A 73 -1.08 -0.84 -1.71
CA LEU A 73 -1.59 -2.15 -2.11
C LEU A 73 -2.42 -2.78 -1.00
N ILE A 74 -1.93 -2.76 0.24
CA ILE A 74 -2.70 -3.27 1.37
C ILE A 74 -3.97 -2.44 1.58
N GLN A 75 -3.89 -1.10 1.54
CA GLN A 75 -5.06 -0.22 1.67
C GLN A 75 -6.13 -0.49 0.59
N LYS A 76 -5.71 -0.93 -0.60
CA LYS A 76 -6.63 -1.31 -1.67
C LYS A 76 -7.34 -2.64 -1.39
N GLU A 77 -6.62 -3.62 -0.85
CA GLU A 77 -7.07 -5.02 -0.78
C GLU A 77 -7.56 -5.48 0.61
N TYR A 78 -7.34 -4.70 1.68
CA TYR A 78 -7.63 -5.15 3.06
C TYR A 78 -9.09 -5.59 3.27
N LYS A 79 -10.06 -4.95 2.60
CA LYS A 79 -11.48 -5.32 2.69
C LYS A 79 -11.81 -6.67 2.06
N SER A 80 -10.91 -7.22 1.24
CA SER A 80 -11.03 -8.56 0.66
C SER A 80 -10.62 -9.65 1.66
N ALA A 81 -10.09 -9.28 2.84
CA ALA A 81 -9.71 -10.25 3.87
C ALA A 81 -10.92 -11.04 4.38
N ILE A 82 -10.77 -12.36 4.49
CA ILE A 82 -11.83 -13.28 4.94
C ILE A 82 -12.24 -13.01 6.38
N SER A 83 -11.32 -12.52 7.23
CA SER A 83 -11.60 -12.27 8.65
C SER A 83 -11.22 -10.85 9.07
N LYS A 84 -11.97 -10.32 10.05
CA LYS A 84 -11.74 -8.99 10.61
C LYS A 84 -10.40 -8.85 11.32
N SER A 85 -9.87 -9.94 11.89
CA SER A 85 -8.55 -9.92 12.50
C SER A 85 -7.45 -9.78 11.46
N ILE A 86 -7.57 -10.43 10.30
CA ILE A 86 -6.65 -10.24 9.17
C ILE A 86 -6.81 -8.84 8.56
N GLU A 87 -8.04 -8.36 8.36
CA GLU A 87 -8.32 -7.00 7.89
C GLU A 87 -7.59 -5.95 8.77
N LYS A 88 -7.70 -6.08 10.09
CA LYS A 88 -7.04 -5.20 11.05
C LYS A 88 -5.51 -5.33 11.02
N LEU A 89 -5.00 -6.56 10.93
CA LEU A 89 -3.56 -6.82 10.82
C LEU A 89 -2.99 -6.14 9.56
N MET A 90 -3.65 -6.31 8.41
CA MET A 90 -3.29 -5.68 7.15
C MET A 90 -3.23 -4.15 7.27
N ILE A 91 -4.30 -3.52 7.78
CA ILE A 91 -4.31 -2.06 7.95
C ILE A 91 -3.23 -1.58 8.94
N SER A 92 -2.97 -2.31 10.02
CA SER A 92 -1.89 -1.99 10.95
C SER A 92 -0.53 -1.99 10.24
N THR A 93 -0.24 -3.01 9.43
CA THR A 93 1.00 -3.08 8.65
C THR A 93 1.09 -1.95 7.63
N ALA A 94 0.01 -1.65 6.89
CA ALA A 94 0.00 -0.54 5.96
C ALA A 94 0.29 0.81 6.64
N HIS A 95 -0.30 1.02 7.81
CA HIS A 95 -0.09 2.21 8.62
C HIS A 95 1.37 2.35 9.08
N GLU A 96 1.99 1.28 9.58
CA GLU A 96 3.40 1.27 9.97
C GLU A 96 4.33 1.58 8.80
N ARG A 97 4.06 1.02 7.61
CA ARG A 97 4.82 1.32 6.39
C ARG A 97 4.68 2.77 5.94
N ALA A 98 3.47 3.31 5.96
CA ALA A 98 3.25 4.73 5.64
C ALA A 98 3.98 5.64 6.63
N HIS A 99 4.00 5.27 7.92
CA HIS A 99 4.77 5.99 8.94
C HIS A 99 6.27 5.95 8.69
N TRP A 100 6.82 4.78 8.34
CA TRP A 100 8.23 4.66 7.98
C TRP A 100 8.57 5.56 6.78
N CYS A 101 7.77 5.49 5.72
CA CYS A 101 7.93 6.35 4.54
C CYS A 101 7.90 7.84 4.92
N ALA A 102 6.95 8.27 5.77
CA ALA A 102 6.88 9.64 6.28
C ALA A 102 8.09 10.03 7.12
N SER A 103 8.62 9.12 7.95
CA SER A 103 9.80 9.38 8.78
C SER A 103 11.08 9.61 7.96
N CYS A 104 11.16 9.03 6.75
CA CYS A 104 12.27 9.24 5.82
C CYS A 104 12.13 10.51 4.97
N SER A 105 11.08 11.32 5.16
CA SER A 105 10.88 12.55 4.38
C SER A 105 11.72 13.70 4.90
N THR A 106 12.21 14.54 3.98
CA THR A 106 12.79 15.84 4.35
C THR A 106 11.68 16.89 4.41
N SER A 107 11.88 17.96 5.18
CA SER A 107 10.88 19.01 5.37
C SER A 107 10.41 19.60 4.03
N GLY A 108 9.09 19.72 3.80
CA GLY A 108 8.53 20.31 2.58
C GLY A 108 7.33 19.55 2.03
N GLY A 109 7.12 19.63 0.71
CA GLY A 109 5.98 18.99 0.01
C GLY A 109 5.96 17.47 0.14
N GLU A 110 7.13 16.82 0.19
CA GLU A 110 7.27 15.36 0.39
C GLU A 110 6.70 14.92 1.74
N GLY A 111 7.05 15.63 2.81
CA GLY A 111 6.55 15.36 4.16
C GLY A 111 5.04 15.56 4.29
N LEU A 112 4.50 16.57 3.60
CA LEU A 112 3.04 16.78 3.57
C LEU A 112 2.32 15.60 2.91
N ALA A 113 2.76 15.18 1.72
CA ALA A 113 2.15 14.06 0.99
C ALA A 113 2.16 12.76 1.81
N ARG A 114 3.31 12.40 2.39
CA ARG A 114 3.45 11.19 3.21
C ARG A 114 2.61 11.25 4.48
N SER A 115 2.48 12.44 5.09
CA SER A 115 1.64 12.61 6.28
C SER A 115 0.14 12.44 6.01
N VAL A 116 -0.31 12.75 4.78
CA VAL A 116 -1.71 12.54 4.38
C VAL A 116 -2.02 11.04 4.33
N HIS A 117 -1.16 10.25 3.70
CA HIS A 117 -1.35 8.80 3.61
C HIS A 117 -1.39 8.13 4.99
N VAL A 118 -0.50 8.55 5.90
CA VAL A 118 -0.54 8.12 7.31
C VAL A 118 -1.90 8.40 7.95
N LYS A 119 -2.40 9.64 7.83
CA LYS A 119 -3.70 10.04 8.42
C LYS A 119 -4.87 9.23 7.86
N GLU A 120 -4.89 8.98 6.56
CA GLU A 120 -5.91 8.14 5.92
C GLU A 120 -5.92 6.73 6.52
N LEU A 121 -4.74 6.13 6.66
CA LEU A 121 -4.59 4.80 7.26
C LEU A 121 -4.92 4.80 8.77
N SER A 122 -4.61 5.87 9.51
CA SER A 122 -5.01 5.99 10.92
C SER A 122 -6.53 5.98 11.07
N ILE A 123 -7.25 6.69 10.20
CA ILE A 123 -8.73 6.72 10.19
C ILE A 123 -9.28 5.32 9.87
N LEU A 124 -8.70 4.64 8.88
CA LEU A 124 -9.11 3.26 8.55
C LEU A 124 -8.87 2.31 9.71
N LEU A 125 -7.73 2.41 10.40
CA LEU A 125 -7.39 1.57 11.54
C LEU A 125 -8.37 1.79 12.70
N GLN A 126 -8.74 3.04 12.98
CA GLN A 126 -9.73 3.38 14.00
C GLN A 126 -11.11 2.78 13.69
N ASN A 127 -11.49 2.74 12.41
CA ASN A 127 -12.77 2.16 11.96
C ASN A 127 -12.74 0.62 11.87
N CYS A 128 -11.58 -0.01 12.01
CA CYS A 128 -11.42 -1.48 12.10
C CYS A 128 -11.45 -1.98 13.56
N ILE A 129 -11.60 -1.08 14.54
CA ILE A 129 -11.79 -1.36 15.97
C ILE A 129 -13.28 -1.38 16.27
#